data_AF-K0K727-F1
#
_entry.id   AF-K0K727-F1
#
_cell.length_a   1.000
_cell.length_b   1.000
_cell.length_c   1.000
_cell.angle_alpha   90.00
_cell.angle_beta   90.00
_cell.angle_gamma   90.00
#
_symmetry.space_group_name_H-M   'P 1'
#
loop_
_entity.id
_entity.type
_entity.pdbx_description
1 polymer ?
#
loop_
_entity_poly.entity_id
_entity_poly.type
_entity_poly.pdbx_seq_one_letter_code
_entity_poly.pdbx_strand_id
1 'polypeptide(L)'
;MTKGVNGAKRPNGVEGAKGNRAAKRAKANKARKGGVGAKPVKAPNWFARRSGWQQAGLVLGGTAAGVGAHLLLWATAIPEVGAVVGRVPVLSTVVGWLFAGGAFAALGVLALNHDSVGPAALRRLKIVAGVWAVVGLLCIPTGFANDVVLPIDYWAGVYAGAYGVAAVPLVFFVVTLLWALTVKVLRIKNSDPTNKPVGWVLIAYSALLLVWGSSLLRM
;
A
#
# COMPACT_ATOMS: atom_id res chain seq x y z
N MET A 1 -90.74 5.33 -57.35
CA MET A 1 -89.96 6.26 -56.50
C MET A 1 -89.42 5.45 -55.32
N THR A 2 -88.22 4.86 -55.43
CA THR A 2 -86.90 5.35 -54.91
C THR A 2 -86.97 5.74 -53.44
N LYS A 3 -86.11 5.34 -52.49
CA LYS A 3 -84.80 4.67 -52.31
C LYS A 3 -84.77 4.45 -50.76
N GLY A 4 -83.97 3.63 -50.08
CA GLY A 4 -82.70 2.98 -50.33
C GLY A 4 -82.14 2.57 -48.95
N VAL A 5 -81.46 1.43 -48.93
CA VAL A 5 -80.74 0.82 -47.81
C VAL A 5 -79.64 1.74 -47.27
N ASN A 6 -79.36 1.74 -45.97
CA ASN A 6 -78.03 2.10 -45.47
C ASN A 6 -77.67 1.38 -44.16
N GLY A 7 -76.73 0.44 -44.28
CA GLY A 7 -76.07 -0.22 -43.17
C GLY A 7 -74.96 0.64 -42.57
N ALA A 8 -74.93 0.74 -41.24
CA ALA A 8 -73.88 1.42 -40.50
C ALA A 8 -72.65 0.51 -40.35
N LYS A 9 -71.59 0.87 -41.08
CA LYS A 9 -70.25 0.27 -41.06
C LYS A 9 -69.53 0.70 -39.76
N ARG A 10 -69.17 -0.25 -38.90
CA ARG A 10 -68.33 0.00 -37.70
C ARG A 10 -66.88 0.30 -38.13
N PRO A 11 -66.20 1.32 -37.57
CA PRO A 11 -64.81 1.59 -37.88
C PRO A 11 -63.88 0.63 -37.13
N ASN A 12 -63.14 -0.19 -37.89
CA ASN A 12 -61.92 -0.86 -37.44
C ASN A 12 -60.84 0.20 -37.17
N GLY A 13 -60.43 0.39 -35.92
CA GLY A 13 -59.48 1.46 -35.60
C GLY A 13 -58.67 1.30 -34.31
N VAL A 14 -58.46 0.08 -33.79
CA VAL A 14 -57.79 -0.11 -32.47
C VAL A 14 -56.41 -0.77 -32.54
N GLU A 15 -55.95 -1.24 -33.71
CA GLU A 15 -54.66 -1.97 -33.79
C GLU A 15 -53.41 -1.07 -33.85
N GLY A 16 -53.52 0.20 -34.21
CA GLY A 16 -52.34 1.09 -34.37
C GLY A 16 -51.73 1.65 -33.07
N ALA A 17 -52.46 1.63 -31.95
CA ALA A 17 -52.04 2.33 -30.72
C ALA A 17 -51.12 1.50 -29.80
N LYS A 18 -51.10 0.17 -29.92
CA LYS A 18 -50.31 -0.72 -29.05
C LYS A 18 -48.83 -0.78 -29.43
N GLY A 19 -48.49 -0.72 -30.72
CA GLY A 19 -47.10 -0.77 -31.20
C GLY A 19 -46.25 0.43 -30.75
N ASN A 20 -46.82 1.63 -30.76
CA ASN A 20 -46.09 2.86 -30.41
C ASN A 20 -45.74 2.98 -28.91
N ARG A 21 -46.53 2.36 -28.02
CA ARG A 21 -46.24 2.33 -26.58
C ARG A 21 -45.12 1.35 -26.24
N ALA A 22 -45.04 0.22 -26.94
CA ALA A 22 -43.96 -0.76 -26.78
C ALA A 22 -42.61 -0.20 -27.25
N ALA A 23 -42.58 0.47 -28.40
CA ALA A 23 -41.36 1.10 -28.92
C ALA A 23 -40.82 2.24 -28.02
N LYS A 24 -41.72 3.06 -27.45
CA LYS A 24 -41.33 4.09 -26.47
C LYS A 24 -40.81 3.49 -25.16
N ARG A 25 -41.42 2.40 -24.67
CA ARG A 25 -40.92 1.67 -23.48
C ARG A 25 -39.57 1.00 -23.73
N ALA A 26 -39.33 0.46 -24.92
CA ALA A 26 -38.04 -0.12 -25.30
C ALA A 26 -36.92 0.91 -25.38
N LYS A 27 -37.17 2.10 -25.94
CA LYS A 27 -36.21 3.22 -25.94
C LYS A 27 -35.93 3.74 -24.52
N ALA A 28 -36.96 3.87 -23.67
CA ALA A 28 -36.78 4.30 -22.29
C ALA A 28 -35.96 3.30 -21.45
N ASN A 29 -36.16 1.98 -21.64
CA ASN A 29 -35.37 0.95 -20.97
C ASN A 29 -33.91 0.89 -21.49
N LYS A 30 -33.68 1.16 -22.78
CA LYS A 30 -32.33 1.24 -23.34
C LYS A 30 -31.56 2.46 -22.81
N ALA A 31 -32.23 3.59 -22.62
CA ALA A 31 -31.66 4.78 -21.97
C ALA A 31 -31.35 4.55 -20.48
N ARG A 32 -32.22 3.84 -19.76
CA ARG A 32 -31.97 3.48 -18.34
C ARG A 32 -30.82 2.50 -18.17
N LYS A 33 -30.64 1.51 -19.07
CA LYS A 33 -29.52 0.57 -19.01
C LYS A 33 -28.17 1.18 -19.38
N GLY A 34 -28.14 2.30 -20.12
CA GLY A 34 -26.91 3.04 -20.41
C GLY A 34 -26.33 3.82 -19.23
N GLY A 35 -27.13 4.10 -18.19
CA GLY A 35 -26.73 4.91 -17.03
C GLY A 35 -26.20 4.13 -15.82
N VAL A 36 -26.27 2.80 -15.82
CA VAL A 36 -25.93 1.95 -14.65
C VAL A 36 -24.43 1.58 -14.60
N GLY A 37 -23.65 1.99 -15.60
CA GLY A 37 -22.22 1.65 -15.73
C GLY A 37 -21.24 2.80 -15.50
N ALA A 38 -21.70 4.01 -15.17
CA ALA A 38 -20.80 5.12 -14.88
C ALA A 38 -20.08 4.84 -13.56
N LYS A 39 -18.89 4.23 -13.65
CA LYS A 39 -17.97 4.11 -12.52
C LYS A 39 -17.85 5.51 -11.90
N PRO A 40 -18.01 5.65 -10.57
CA PRO A 40 -17.86 6.94 -9.93
C PRO A 40 -16.48 7.47 -10.31
N VAL A 41 -16.45 8.61 -11.00
CA VAL A 41 -15.20 9.31 -11.32
C VAL A 41 -14.60 9.68 -9.98
N LYS A 42 -13.58 8.91 -9.55
CA LYS A 42 -12.87 9.17 -8.29
C LYS A 42 -12.40 10.62 -8.37
N ALA A 43 -12.84 11.43 -7.40
CA ALA A 43 -12.41 12.82 -7.31
C ALA A 43 -10.86 12.86 -7.35
N PRO A 44 -10.26 13.80 -8.11
CA PRO A 44 -8.82 13.92 -8.20
C PRO A 44 -8.23 14.03 -6.79
N ASN A 45 -7.13 13.30 -6.54
CA ASN A 45 -6.48 13.30 -5.23
C ASN A 45 -6.04 14.72 -4.84
N TRP A 46 -5.77 14.96 -3.55
CA TRP A 46 -5.48 16.32 -3.07
C TRP A 46 -4.28 16.97 -3.77
N PHE A 47 -3.29 16.15 -4.18
CA PHE A 47 -2.07 16.58 -4.85
C PHE A 47 -2.35 17.00 -6.30
N ALA A 48 -3.20 16.24 -7.00
CA ALA A 48 -3.66 16.52 -8.35
C ALA A 48 -4.52 17.80 -8.45
N ARG A 49 -5.02 18.30 -7.31
CA ARG A 49 -5.71 19.59 -7.23
C ARG A 49 -4.77 20.80 -7.09
N ARG A 50 -3.46 20.58 -6.93
CA ARG A 50 -2.44 21.64 -6.83
C ARG A 50 -1.92 22.03 -8.21
N SER A 51 -1.45 23.27 -8.37
CA SER A 51 -0.82 23.71 -9.61
C SER A 51 0.48 22.93 -9.88
N GLY A 52 0.91 22.84 -11.14
CA GLY A 52 2.14 22.13 -11.51
C GLY A 52 3.37 22.61 -10.73
N TRP A 53 3.47 23.93 -10.49
CA TRP A 53 4.53 24.52 -9.67
C TRP A 53 4.47 24.13 -8.19
N GLN A 54 3.26 24.05 -7.61
CA GLN A 54 3.09 23.58 -6.24
C GLN A 54 3.45 22.11 -6.10
N GLN A 55 3.08 21.28 -7.08
CA GLN A 55 3.46 19.87 -7.12
C GLN A 55 4.99 19.73 -7.23
N ALA A 56 5.61 20.43 -8.17
CA ALA A 56 7.06 20.43 -8.34
C ALA A 56 7.78 20.93 -7.08
N GLY A 57 7.32 22.03 -6.48
CA GLY A 57 7.88 22.57 -5.24
C GLY A 57 7.74 21.63 -4.05
N LEU A 58 6.61 20.92 -3.91
CA LEU A 58 6.43 19.90 -2.87
C LEU A 58 7.37 18.71 -3.07
N VAL A 59 7.56 18.26 -4.32
CA VAL A 59 8.47 17.16 -4.64
C VAL A 59 9.91 17.59 -4.38
N LEU A 60 10.37 18.71 -4.97
CA LEU A 60 11.73 19.21 -4.82
C LEU A 60 12.05 19.57 -3.36
N GLY A 61 11.15 20.29 -2.69
CA GLY A 61 11.30 20.65 -1.29
C GLY A 61 11.31 19.42 -0.38
N GLY A 62 10.44 18.44 -0.64
CA GLY A 62 10.43 17.17 0.09
C GLY A 62 11.71 16.36 -0.13
N THR A 63 12.22 16.30 -1.36
CA THR A 63 13.49 15.64 -1.68
C THR A 63 14.65 16.35 -0.99
N ALA A 64 14.75 17.67 -1.09
CA ALA A 64 15.81 18.44 -0.43
C ALA A 64 15.77 18.28 1.09
N ALA A 65 14.58 18.32 1.71
CA ALA A 65 14.41 18.06 3.13
C ALA A 65 14.81 16.63 3.51
N GLY A 66 14.48 15.63 2.69
CA GLY A 66 14.88 14.24 2.90
C GLY A 66 16.40 14.06 2.83
N VAL A 67 17.05 14.62 1.80
CA VAL A 67 18.52 14.59 1.66
C VAL A 67 19.18 15.33 2.83
N GLY A 68 18.69 16.51 3.20
CA GLY A 68 19.21 17.27 4.34
C GLY A 68 19.05 16.53 5.66
N ALA A 69 17.88 15.92 5.90
CA ALA A 69 17.63 15.09 7.08
C ALA A 69 18.55 13.86 7.12
N HIS A 70 18.76 13.19 5.99
CA HIS A 70 19.70 12.07 5.86
C HIS A 70 21.12 12.47 6.27
N LEU A 71 21.63 13.57 5.69
CA LEU A 71 22.97 14.05 5.99
C LEU A 71 23.09 14.47 7.46
N LEU A 72 22.12 15.21 7.99
CA LEU A 72 22.12 15.63 9.39
C LEU A 72 22.07 14.43 10.34
N LEU A 73 21.22 13.45 10.06
CA LEU A 73 21.07 12.22 10.84
C LEU A 73 22.41 11.47 10.94
N TRP A 74 23.07 11.25 9.82
CA TRP A 74 24.34 10.51 9.76
C TRP A 74 25.53 11.31 10.28
N ALA A 75 25.53 12.63 10.14
CA ALA A 75 26.61 13.49 10.63
C ALA A 75 26.53 13.76 12.14
N THR A 76 25.34 13.69 12.75
CA THR A 76 25.15 14.12 14.15
C THR A 76 24.49 13.05 15.01
N ALA A 77 23.24 12.68 14.72
CA ALA A 77 22.43 11.86 15.62
C ALA A 77 22.92 10.40 15.71
N ILE A 78 23.29 9.78 14.60
CA ILE A 78 23.75 8.38 14.56
C ILE A 78 25.07 8.18 15.33
N PRO A 79 26.11 9.02 15.14
CA PRO A 79 27.32 8.98 15.97
C PRO A 79 27.03 9.03 17.48
N GLU A 80 26.18 9.98 17.91
CA GLU A 80 25.83 10.17 19.32
C GLU A 80 25.07 8.96 19.88
N VAL A 81 24.08 8.46 19.14
CA VAL A 81 23.34 7.25 19.54
C VAL A 81 24.30 6.06 19.63
N GLY A 82 25.19 5.87 18.65
CA GLY A 82 26.21 4.83 18.64
C GLY A 82 27.15 4.90 19.84
N ALA A 83 27.59 6.10 20.24
CA ALA A 83 28.46 6.29 21.40
C ALA A 83 27.77 5.90 22.72
N VAL A 84 26.47 6.18 22.86
CA VAL A 84 25.68 5.81 24.05
C VAL A 84 25.51 4.30 24.15
N VAL A 85 25.20 3.62 23.04
CA VAL A 85 24.82 2.20 23.03
C VAL A 85 26.01 1.26 22.83
N GLY A 86 27.15 1.78 22.35
CA GLY A 86 28.34 1.01 21.99
C GLY A 86 29.02 0.29 23.15
N ARG A 87 28.67 0.60 24.40
CA ARG A 87 29.17 -0.10 25.59
C ARG A 87 28.58 -1.48 25.79
N VAL A 88 27.43 -1.77 25.15
CA VAL A 88 26.73 -3.04 25.28
C VAL A 88 26.44 -3.58 23.87
N PRO A 89 27.24 -4.56 23.39
CA PRO A 89 27.16 -5.08 22.03
C PRO A 89 25.73 -5.44 21.58
N VAL A 90 24.99 -6.16 22.43
CA VAL A 90 23.61 -6.55 22.13
C VAL A 90 22.68 -5.35 21.94
N LEU A 91 22.80 -4.32 22.80
CA LEU A 91 21.98 -3.11 22.66
C LEU A 91 22.37 -2.33 21.41
N SER A 92 23.67 -2.29 21.09
CA SER A 92 24.17 -1.64 19.88
C SER A 92 23.58 -2.27 18.61
N THR A 93 23.55 -3.60 18.52
CA THR A 93 22.95 -4.32 17.39
C THR A 93 21.44 -4.12 17.31
N VAL A 94 20.73 -4.16 18.44
CA VAL A 94 19.28 -3.91 18.50
C VAL A 94 18.95 -2.50 18.02
N VAL A 95 19.74 -1.51 18.43
CA VAL A 95 19.51 -0.10 18.08
C VAL A 95 19.79 0.14 16.60
N GLY A 96 20.89 -0.40 16.05
CA GLY A 96 21.17 -0.33 14.62
C GLY A 96 20.08 -1.02 13.77
N TRP A 97 19.54 -2.15 14.25
CA TRP A 97 18.43 -2.85 13.61
C TRP A 97 17.11 -2.07 13.66
N LEU A 98 16.87 -1.33 14.74
CA LEU A 98 15.59 -0.72 15.08
C LEU A 98 14.99 0.11 13.94
N PHE A 99 15.82 0.79 13.15
CA PHE A 99 15.37 1.65 12.06
C PHE A 99 14.67 0.87 10.94
N ALA A 100 15.33 -0.13 10.37
CA ALA A 100 14.75 -0.96 9.31
C ALA A 100 13.81 -2.03 9.87
N GLY A 101 14.20 -2.70 10.95
CA GLY A 101 13.39 -3.69 11.65
C GLY A 101 12.07 -3.12 12.16
N GLY A 102 12.12 -1.95 12.79
CA GLY A 102 10.93 -1.23 13.24
C GLY A 102 10.01 -0.83 12.10
N ALA A 103 10.56 -0.47 10.93
CA ALA A 103 9.77 -0.23 9.72
C ALA A 103 8.99 -1.45 9.25
N PHE A 104 9.65 -2.61 9.16
CA PHE A 104 8.99 -3.86 8.80
C PHE A 104 7.95 -4.28 9.84
N ALA A 105 8.25 -4.16 11.13
CA ALA A 105 7.30 -4.47 12.19
C ALA A 105 6.06 -3.56 12.14
N ALA A 106 6.25 -2.24 11.97
CA ALA A 106 5.15 -1.28 11.90
C ALA A 106 4.25 -1.51 10.66
N LEU A 107 4.85 -1.79 9.50
CA LEU A 107 4.11 -2.17 8.28
C LEU A 107 3.37 -3.51 8.47
N GLY A 108 3.99 -4.47 9.16
CA GLY A 108 3.39 -5.75 9.47
C GLY A 108 2.17 -5.61 10.39
N VAL A 109 2.29 -4.81 11.45
CA VAL A 109 1.18 -4.49 12.37
C VAL A 109 0.04 -3.78 11.64
N LEU A 110 0.35 -2.83 10.74
CA LEU A 110 -0.65 -2.19 9.90
C LEU A 110 -1.39 -3.21 9.02
N ALA A 111 -0.67 -4.12 8.36
CA ALA A 111 -1.26 -5.13 7.50
C ALA A 111 -2.13 -6.15 8.27
N LEU A 112 -1.69 -6.58 9.47
CA LEU A 112 -2.46 -7.46 10.35
C LEU A 112 -3.80 -6.84 10.79
N ASN A 113 -3.77 -5.53 11.05
CA ASN A 113 -4.91 -4.81 11.63
C ASN A 113 -5.77 -4.08 10.61
N HIS A 114 -5.44 -4.15 9.31
CA HIS A 114 -6.08 -3.34 8.27
C HIS A 114 -7.61 -3.49 8.26
N ASP A 115 -8.09 -4.70 8.49
CA ASP A 115 -9.52 -5.05 8.38
C ASP A 115 -10.21 -5.24 9.76
N SER A 116 -9.46 -5.15 10.87
CA SER A 116 -9.98 -5.42 12.22
C SER A 116 -10.23 -4.17 13.07
N VAL A 117 -9.64 -3.02 12.71
CA VAL A 117 -9.71 -1.79 13.51
C VAL A 117 -10.57 -0.72 12.86
N GLY A 118 -11.15 0.16 13.68
CA GLY A 118 -11.93 1.30 13.19
C GLY A 118 -11.10 2.30 12.35
N PRO A 119 -11.75 3.13 11.51
CA PRO A 119 -11.06 4.04 10.57
C PRO A 119 -10.06 5.01 11.24
N ALA A 120 -10.36 5.47 12.45
CA ALA A 120 -9.49 6.38 13.20
C ALA A 120 -8.19 5.69 13.65
N ALA A 121 -8.28 4.45 14.16
CA ALA A 121 -7.14 3.65 14.55
C ALA A 121 -6.30 3.26 13.32
N LEU A 122 -6.96 2.88 12.22
CA LEU A 122 -6.28 2.57 10.96
C LEU A 122 -5.48 3.78 10.43
N ARG A 123 -6.03 4.99 10.54
CA ARG A 123 -5.32 6.22 10.16
C ARG A 123 -4.06 6.43 11.02
N ARG A 124 -4.13 6.19 12.33
CA ARG A 124 -2.97 6.27 13.23
C ARG A 124 -1.91 5.24 12.86
N LEU A 125 -2.30 3.99 12.60
CA LEU A 125 -1.38 2.94 12.16
C LEU A 125 -0.70 3.27 10.82
N LYS A 126 -1.44 3.85 9.86
CA LYS A 126 -0.87 4.33 8.60
C LYS A 126 0.17 5.41 8.80
N ILE A 127 -0.08 6.35 9.72
CA ILE A 127 0.88 7.40 10.07
C ILE A 127 2.13 6.77 10.71
N VAL A 128 1.96 5.92 11.71
CA VAL A 128 3.08 5.25 12.40
C VAL A 128 3.92 4.44 11.42
N ALA A 129 3.30 3.60 10.60
CA ALA A 129 3.99 2.80 9.60
C ALA A 129 4.67 3.67 8.53
N GLY A 130 4.05 4.78 8.12
CA GLY A 130 4.64 5.74 7.20
C GLY A 130 5.87 6.45 7.78
N VAL A 131 5.80 6.90 9.04
CA VAL A 131 6.94 7.50 9.75
C VAL A 131 8.08 6.51 9.85
N TRP A 132 7.81 5.29 10.29
CA TRP A 132 8.84 4.26 10.39
C TRP A 132 9.43 3.86 9.03
N ALA A 133 8.63 3.82 7.96
CA ALA A 133 9.15 3.58 6.62
C ALA A 133 10.12 4.68 6.17
N VAL A 134 9.81 5.95 6.44
CA VAL A 134 10.70 7.08 6.16
C VAL A 134 11.97 6.98 7.00
N VAL A 135 11.87 6.69 8.30
CA VAL A 135 13.03 6.49 9.19
C VAL A 135 13.92 5.36 8.66
N GLY A 136 13.34 4.21 8.33
CA GLY A 136 14.08 3.08 7.77
C GLY A 136 14.82 3.43 6.47
N LEU A 137 14.21 4.23 5.60
CA LEU A 137 14.82 4.72 4.35
C LEU A 137 16.00 5.68 4.61
N LEU A 138 15.84 6.63 5.53
CA LEU A 138 16.90 7.59 5.91
C LEU A 138 18.06 6.91 6.65
N CYS A 139 17.82 5.77 7.29
CA CYS A 139 18.86 5.00 7.96
C CYS A 139 19.56 3.99 7.04
N ILE A 140 19.33 4.00 5.72
CA ILE A 140 20.11 3.19 4.79
C ILE A 140 21.49 3.85 4.63
N PRO A 141 22.60 3.18 4.96
CA PRO A 141 23.92 3.77 4.85
C PRO A 141 24.28 4.01 3.38
N THR A 142 24.76 5.22 3.11
CA THR A 142 25.30 5.67 1.81
C THR A 142 26.82 5.77 1.88
N GLY A 143 27.51 6.03 0.77
CA GLY A 143 28.98 6.20 0.77
C GLY A 143 29.49 7.17 1.84
N PHE A 144 28.77 8.28 2.07
CA PHE A 144 29.05 9.25 3.14
C PHE A 144 28.97 8.68 4.57
N ALA A 145 28.12 7.68 4.79
CA ALA A 145 27.94 7.07 6.11
C ALA A 145 29.11 6.14 6.49
N ASN A 146 29.84 5.61 5.50
CA ASN A 146 30.94 4.65 5.75
C ASN A 146 32.17 5.30 6.41
N ASP A 147 32.31 6.62 6.33
CA ASP A 147 33.38 7.36 7.00
C ASP A 147 33.09 7.62 8.49
N VAL A 148 31.88 7.26 8.96
CA VAL A 148 31.47 7.45 10.36
C VAL A 148 31.97 6.29 11.22
N VAL A 149 32.74 6.62 12.25
CA VAL A 149 33.23 5.64 13.23
C VAL A 149 32.11 5.27 14.20
N LEU A 150 31.58 4.06 14.07
CA LEU A 150 30.58 3.48 14.97
C LEU A 150 31.05 2.10 15.45
N PRO A 151 30.52 1.60 16.59
CA PRO A 151 30.76 0.23 17.02
C PRO A 151 30.38 -0.77 15.93
N ILE A 152 31.16 -1.83 15.76
CA ILE A 152 30.93 -2.87 14.74
C ILE A 152 29.55 -3.51 14.93
N ASP A 153 29.12 -3.72 16.17
CA ASP A 153 27.78 -4.23 16.53
C ASP A 153 26.65 -3.33 16.02
N TYR A 154 26.85 -2.01 16.11
CA TYR A 154 25.91 -1.03 15.57
C TYR A 154 25.79 -1.18 14.06
N TRP A 155 26.94 -1.21 13.37
CA TRP A 155 27.03 -1.38 11.93
C TRP A 155 26.37 -2.68 11.46
N ALA A 156 26.57 -3.78 12.19
CA ALA A 156 25.94 -5.07 11.87
C ALA A 156 24.41 -4.98 11.89
N GLY A 157 23.83 -4.27 12.87
CA GLY A 157 22.39 -4.00 12.92
C GLY A 157 21.91 -3.14 11.75
N VAL A 158 22.62 -2.04 11.44
CA VAL A 158 22.29 -1.13 10.33
C VAL A 158 22.36 -1.84 8.98
N TYR A 159 23.45 -2.55 8.70
CA TYR A 159 23.63 -3.26 7.43
C TYR A 159 22.65 -4.41 7.26
N ALA A 160 22.37 -5.18 8.33
CA ALA A 160 21.30 -6.18 8.26
C ALA A 160 19.96 -5.54 7.87
N GLY A 161 19.65 -4.37 8.42
CA GLY A 161 18.50 -3.57 8.00
C GLY A 161 18.53 -3.16 6.52
N ALA A 162 19.64 -2.59 6.06
CA ALA A 162 19.80 -2.10 4.69
C ALA A 162 19.75 -3.23 3.64
N TYR A 163 20.48 -4.33 3.86
CA TYR A 163 20.39 -5.53 3.04
C TYR A 163 19.00 -6.16 3.11
N GLY A 164 18.36 -6.08 4.28
CA GLY A 164 16.98 -6.48 4.46
C GLY A 164 16.03 -5.73 3.53
N VAL A 165 16.15 -4.40 3.45
CA VAL A 165 15.36 -3.59 2.51
C VAL A 165 15.62 -3.99 1.05
N ALA A 166 16.88 -4.23 0.69
CA ALA A 166 17.23 -4.65 -0.68
C ALA A 166 16.68 -6.05 -1.03
N ALA A 167 16.58 -6.96 -0.05
CA ALA A 167 16.09 -8.32 -0.24
C ALA A 167 14.56 -8.44 -0.21
N VAL A 168 13.81 -7.37 0.11
CA VAL A 168 12.33 -7.36 0.14
C VAL A 168 11.70 -7.95 -1.12
N PRO A 169 12.08 -7.58 -2.36
CA PRO A 169 11.47 -8.14 -3.56
C PRO A 169 11.61 -9.67 -3.63
N LEU A 170 12.77 -10.20 -3.22
CA LEU A 170 13.03 -11.63 -3.18
C LEU A 170 12.16 -12.33 -2.13
N VAL A 171 12.03 -11.74 -0.93
CA VAL A 171 11.19 -12.30 0.14
C VAL A 171 9.73 -12.38 -0.30
N PHE A 172 9.20 -11.31 -0.91
CA PHE A 172 7.84 -11.32 -1.45
C PHE A 172 7.68 -12.33 -2.59
N PHE A 173 8.67 -12.46 -3.47
CA PHE A 173 8.65 -13.47 -4.52
C PHE A 173 8.58 -14.89 -3.94
N VAL A 174 9.42 -15.21 -2.97
CA VAL A 174 9.45 -16.53 -2.30
C VAL A 174 8.13 -16.81 -1.58
N VAL A 175 7.60 -15.84 -0.83
CA VAL A 175 6.32 -15.98 -0.11
C VAL A 175 5.17 -16.21 -1.09
N THR A 176 5.14 -15.47 -2.20
CA THR A 176 4.10 -15.61 -3.23
C THR A 176 4.19 -16.98 -3.91
N LEU A 177 5.41 -17.46 -4.18
CA LEU A 177 5.66 -18.78 -4.76
C LEU A 177 5.23 -19.90 -3.81
N LEU A 178 5.61 -19.82 -2.54
CA LEU A 178 5.22 -20.77 -1.50
C LEU A 178 3.70 -20.80 -1.34
N TRP A 179 3.05 -19.63 -1.29
CA TRP A 179 1.60 -19.54 -1.21
C TRP A 179 0.91 -20.17 -2.42
N ALA A 180 1.40 -19.89 -3.64
CA ALA A 180 0.88 -20.49 -4.86
C ALA A 180 1.01 -22.02 -4.87
N LEU A 181 2.14 -22.55 -4.38
CA LEU A 181 2.35 -23.98 -4.21
C LEU A 181 1.41 -24.57 -3.16
N THR A 182 1.25 -23.92 -2.01
CA THR A 182 0.34 -24.35 -0.93
C THR A 182 -1.10 -24.40 -1.41
N VAL A 183 -1.59 -23.37 -2.12
CA VAL A 183 -2.95 -23.36 -2.68
C VAL A 183 -3.14 -24.48 -3.70
N LYS A 184 -2.13 -24.74 -4.55
CA LYS A 184 -2.14 -25.81 -5.55
C LYS A 184 -2.15 -27.22 -4.91
N VAL A 185 -1.35 -27.44 -3.87
CA VAL A 185 -1.23 -28.72 -3.17
C VAL A 185 -2.46 -29.00 -2.29
N LEU A 186 -2.91 -28.00 -1.51
CA LEU A 186 -4.01 -28.16 -0.57
C LEU A 186 -5.40 -27.97 -1.20
N ARG A 187 -5.47 -27.68 -2.51
CA ARG A 187 -6.72 -27.43 -3.26
C ARG A 187 -7.68 -26.47 -2.53
N ILE A 188 -7.14 -25.48 -1.83
CA ILE A 188 -7.93 -24.53 -1.05
C ILE A 188 -8.73 -23.67 -2.04
N LYS A 189 -10.02 -23.95 -2.12
CA LYS A 189 -10.98 -23.22 -2.94
C LYS A 189 -11.51 -22.06 -2.08
N ASN A 190 -11.17 -20.82 -2.46
CA ASN A 190 -11.71 -19.58 -1.91
C ASN A 190 -11.23 -19.15 -0.52
N SER A 191 -9.92 -19.05 -0.30
CA SER A 191 -9.42 -18.14 0.73
C SER A 191 -9.42 -16.71 0.17
N ASP A 192 -10.32 -15.86 0.67
CA ASP A 192 -10.28 -14.43 0.38
C ASP A 192 -8.87 -13.89 0.69
N PRO A 193 -8.31 -13.01 -0.16
CA PRO A 193 -6.99 -12.43 0.07
C PRO A 193 -7.04 -11.53 1.31
N THR A 194 -6.70 -12.09 2.46
CA THR A 194 -6.51 -11.33 3.70
C THR A 194 -5.11 -10.74 3.73
N ASN A 195 -4.95 -9.56 4.32
CA ASN A 195 -3.64 -8.92 4.51
C ASN A 195 -2.83 -9.54 5.67
N LYS A 196 -3.43 -10.48 6.40
CA LYS A 196 -2.85 -11.08 7.61
C LYS A 196 -1.56 -11.88 7.36
N PRO A 197 -1.45 -12.72 6.32
CA PRO A 197 -0.22 -13.45 6.03
C PRO A 197 0.95 -12.49 5.71
N VAL A 198 0.69 -11.43 4.94
CA VAL A 198 1.69 -10.39 4.66
C VAL A 198 2.15 -9.71 5.95
N GLY A 199 1.21 -9.40 6.84
CA GLY A 199 1.54 -8.81 8.14
C GLY A 199 2.46 -9.68 8.99
N TRP A 200 2.17 -10.98 9.09
CA TRP A 200 3.04 -11.93 9.80
C TRP A 200 4.41 -12.11 9.15
N VAL A 201 4.47 -12.16 7.81
CA VAL A 201 5.72 -12.24 7.08
C VAL A 201 6.60 -11.03 7.38
N LEU A 202 6.04 -9.81 7.39
CA LEU A 202 6.80 -8.59 7.68
C LEU A 202 7.33 -8.57 9.13
N ILE A 203 6.53 -9.03 10.11
CA ILE A 203 6.98 -9.12 11.51
C ILE A 203 8.05 -10.21 11.68
N ALA A 204 7.85 -11.38 11.09
CA ALA A 204 8.84 -12.45 11.11
C ALA A 204 10.14 -12.02 10.41
N TYR A 205 10.03 -11.29 9.30
CA TYR A 205 11.17 -10.74 8.59
C TYR A 205 11.93 -9.72 9.43
N SER A 206 11.21 -8.81 10.09
CA SER A 206 11.79 -7.88 11.06
C SER A 206 12.64 -8.62 12.10
N ALA A 207 12.10 -9.65 12.74
CA ALA A 207 12.85 -10.46 13.70
C ALA A 207 14.04 -11.20 13.06
N LEU A 208 13.89 -11.74 11.85
CA LEU A 208 14.96 -12.40 11.11
C LEU A 208 16.13 -11.46 10.84
N LEU A 209 15.89 -10.19 10.50
CA LEU A 209 16.94 -9.19 10.30
C LEU A 209 17.74 -8.94 11.58
N LEU A 210 17.10 -9.00 12.75
CA LEU A 210 17.80 -8.86 14.03
C LEU A 210 18.74 -10.05 14.27
N VAL A 211 18.24 -11.26 14.04
CA VAL A 211 19.05 -12.49 14.14
C VAL A 211 20.20 -12.45 13.15
N TRP A 212 19.95 -12.03 11.91
CA TRP A 212 20.98 -11.92 10.88
C TRP A 212 22.05 -10.89 11.25
N GLY A 213 21.67 -9.70 11.72
CA GLY A 213 22.61 -8.69 12.23
C GLY A 213 23.45 -9.21 13.39
N SER A 214 22.86 -9.97 14.32
CA SER A 214 23.61 -10.59 15.42
C SER A 214 24.57 -11.71 14.96
N SER A 215 24.31 -12.32 13.80
CA SER A 215 25.09 -13.43 13.25
C SER A 215 26.24 -12.95 12.36
N LEU A 216 26.08 -11.81 11.68
CA LEU A 216 27.13 -11.15 10.89
C LEU A 216 28.36 -10.77 11.74
N LEU A 217 28.20 -10.64 13.06
CA LEU A 217 29.30 -10.36 14.00
C LEU A 217 30.21 -11.55 14.29
N ARG A 218 29.85 -12.76 13.82
CA ARG A 218 30.58 -14.00 14.12
C ARG A 218 31.33 -14.59 12.93
N MET A 219 31.38 -13.90 11.79
CA MET A 219 32.17 -14.24 10.61
C MET A 219 33.22 -13.18 10.37
#